data_AF-A0A4R7JGW7-F1
#
_entry.id   AF-A0A4R7JGW7-F1
#
_cell.length_a   1.000
_cell.length_b   1.000
_cell.length_c   1.000
_cell.angle_alpha   90.00
_cell.angle_beta   90.00
_cell.angle_gamma   90.00
#
_symmetry.space_group_name_H-M   'P 1'
#
loop_
_entity.id
_entity.type
_entity.pdbx_description
1 polymer ?
#
loop_
_entity_poly.entity_id
_entity_poly.type
_entity_poly.pdbx_seq_one_letter_code
_entity_poly.pdbx_strand_id
1 'polypeptide(L)'
;MDDWQIDVAAQTAHHSSGLQLSFEGKPRTKHFSGTPIRVPDGMQSLELVRLIREGYQAFENAWPDEDDDTVAKASGKAEQEESNGVQVRHRRPRRRLSRSDS
;
A
#
# COMPACT_ATOMS: atom_id res chain seq x y z
N MET A 1 -0.30 -9.20 3.70
CA MET A 1 -1.01 -8.02 4.28
C MET A 1 -1.95 -7.41 3.24
N ASP A 2 -2.26 -8.17 2.19
CA ASP A 2 -2.74 -7.63 0.90
C ASP A 2 -4.27 -7.57 0.82
N ASP A 3 -4.95 -8.03 1.87
CA ASP A 3 -6.40 -8.01 2.01
C ASP A 3 -6.98 -6.69 2.54
N TRP A 4 -6.11 -5.76 2.97
CA TRP A 4 -6.50 -4.46 3.50
C TRP A 4 -6.43 -3.37 2.42
N GLN A 5 -7.56 -2.74 2.16
CA GLN A 5 -7.67 -1.54 1.34
C GLN A 5 -7.73 -0.33 2.26
N ILE A 6 -6.69 0.50 2.22
CA ILE A 6 -6.57 1.68 3.08
C ILE A 6 -6.91 2.95 2.29
N ASP A 7 -7.79 3.77 2.85
CA ASP A 7 -8.03 5.13 2.40
C ASP A 7 -7.57 6.10 3.49
N VAL A 8 -6.34 6.62 3.32
CA VAL A 8 -5.72 7.56 4.25
C VAL A 8 -6.48 8.88 4.30
N ALA A 9 -7.06 9.32 3.18
CA ALA A 9 -7.78 10.58 3.10
C ALA A 9 -9.12 10.51 3.83
N ALA A 10 -9.84 9.40 3.67
CA ALA A 10 -11.08 9.13 4.40
C ALA A 10 -10.85 8.62 5.83
N GLN A 11 -9.61 8.30 6.19
CA GLN A 11 -9.23 7.63 7.44
C GLN A 11 -9.98 6.31 7.67
N THR A 12 -10.12 5.51 6.61
CA THR A 12 -10.82 4.21 6.68
C THR A 12 -9.94 3.07 6.20
N ALA A 13 -10.24 1.87 6.68
CA ALA A 13 -9.64 0.64 6.19
C ALA A 13 -10.72 -0.43 5.98
N HIS A 14 -10.64 -1.13 4.85
CA HIS A 14 -11.56 -2.18 4.46
C HIS A 14 -10.82 -3.49 4.28
N HIS A 15 -11.30 -4.55 4.91
CA HIS A 15 -10.75 -5.90 4.76
C HIS A 15 -11.62 -6.73 3.81
N SER A 16 -11.02 -7.69 3.10
CA SER A 16 -11.72 -8.62 2.20
C SER A 16 -12.82 -9.45 2.89
N SER A 17 -12.73 -9.67 4.20
CA SER A 17 -13.78 -10.31 5.01
C SER A 17 -15.05 -9.47 5.18
N GLY A 18 -15.04 -8.20 4.77
CA GLY A 18 -16.14 -7.25 4.97
C GLY A 18 -16.06 -6.44 6.26
N LEU A 19 -15.01 -6.64 7.07
CA LEU A 19 -14.70 -5.78 8.22
C LEU A 19 -14.27 -4.39 7.72
N GLN A 20 -14.80 -3.35 8.37
CA GLN A 20 -14.42 -1.96 8.10
C GLN A 20 -14.05 -1.24 9.38
N LEU A 21 -12.92 -0.53 9.36
CA LEU A 21 -12.42 0.30 10.43
C LEU A 21 -12.48 1.78 10.02
N SER A 22 -12.82 2.64 10.97
CA SER A 22 -12.68 4.09 10.86
C SER A 22 -11.64 4.54 11.88
N PHE A 23 -10.71 5.36 11.44
CA PHE A 23 -9.66 5.94 12.26
C PHE A 23 -9.94 7.41 12.54
N GLU A 24 -9.37 7.90 13.62
CA GLU A 24 -9.35 9.31 13.98
C GLU A 24 -7.94 9.70 14.43
N GLY A 25 -7.50 10.86 13.95
CA GLY A 25 -6.19 11.43 14.27
C GLY A 25 -5.08 10.94 13.35
N LYS A 26 -3.83 11.22 13.75
CA LYS A 26 -2.62 10.79 13.01
C LYS A 26 -2.00 9.57 13.69
N PRO A 27 -1.62 8.52 12.94
CA PRO A 27 -0.78 7.43 13.42
C PRO A 27 0.41 7.89 14.26
N ARG A 28 0.82 7.05 15.23
CA ARG A 28 1.95 7.32 16.13
C ARG A 28 1.80 8.55 17.04
N THR A 29 0.61 9.17 17.10
CA THR A 29 0.31 10.25 18.06
C THR A 29 -0.55 9.76 19.22
N LYS A 30 -0.57 10.52 20.31
CA LYS A 30 -1.39 10.21 21.50
C LYS A 30 -2.89 10.25 21.26
N HIS A 31 -3.32 10.85 20.16
CA HIS A 31 -4.73 11.02 19.79
C HIS A 31 -5.12 10.12 18.63
N PHE A 32 -4.32 9.10 18.32
CA PHE A 32 -4.67 8.10 17.32
C PHE A 32 -5.63 7.08 17.91
N SER A 33 -6.77 6.87 17.25
CA SER A 33 -7.71 5.83 17.62
C SER A 33 -8.41 5.28 16.38
N GLY A 34 -9.04 4.12 16.53
CA GLY A 34 -9.79 3.48 15.46
C GLY A 34 -10.87 2.57 16.02
N THR A 35 -12.02 2.58 15.34
CA THR A 35 -13.21 1.83 15.75
C THR A 35 -13.72 0.98 14.59
N PRO A 36 -14.17 -0.27 14.85
CA PRO A 36 -14.87 -1.05 13.85
C PRO A 36 -16.24 -0.43 13.59
N ILE A 37 -16.52 -0.08 12.34
CA ILE A 37 -17.80 0.49 11.92
C ILE A 37 -18.70 -0.52 11.22
N ARG A 38 -18.13 -1.62 10.70
CA ARG A 38 -18.86 -2.75 10.16
C ARG A 38 -18.16 -4.04 10.52
N VAL A 39 -18.85 -4.92 11.24
CA VAL A 39 -18.36 -6.26 11.58
C VAL A 39 -19.27 -7.29 10.90
N PRO A 40 -18.72 -8.24 10.12
CA PRO A 40 -19.51 -9.31 9.51
C PRO A 40 -20.21 -10.19 10.56
N ASP A 41 -21.44 -10.60 10.27
CA ASP A 41 -22.21 -11.50 11.14
C ASP A 41 -21.52 -12.86 11.27
N GLY A 42 -21.50 -13.40 12.49
CA GLY A 42 -20.89 -14.70 12.78
C GLY A 42 -19.35 -14.68 12.88
N MET A 43 -18.71 -13.52 12.80
CA MET A 43 -17.27 -13.39 13.01
C MET A 43 -16.89 -13.77 14.45
N GLN A 44 -15.88 -14.62 14.61
CA GLN A 44 -15.39 -15.00 15.93
C GLN A 44 -14.67 -13.82 16.59
N SER A 45 -14.89 -13.59 17.89
CA SER A 45 -14.31 -12.44 18.60
C SER A 45 -12.78 -12.41 18.56
N LEU A 46 -12.11 -13.57 18.60
CA LEU A 46 -10.65 -13.65 18.51
C LEU A 46 -10.14 -13.28 17.12
N GLU A 47 -10.86 -13.70 16.08
CA GLU A 47 -10.56 -13.34 14.70
C GLU A 47 -10.77 -11.84 14.48
N LEU A 48 -11.87 -11.28 15.01
CA LEU A 48 -12.12 -9.84 14.98
C LEU A 48 -10.97 -9.06 15.61
N VAL A 49 -10.53 -9.43 16.81
CA VAL A 49 -9.40 -8.75 17.50
C VAL A 49 -8.12 -8.86 16.68
N ARG A 50 -7.86 -10.02 16.07
CA ARG A 50 -6.70 -10.21 15.19
C ARG A 50 -6.77 -9.27 13.98
N LEU A 51 -7.90 -9.24 13.28
CA LEU A 51 -8.10 -8.37 12.13
C LEU A 51 -8.02 -6.89 12.51
N ILE A 52 -8.57 -6.48 13.66
CA ILE A 52 -8.43 -5.10 14.14
C ILE A 52 -6.94 -4.73 14.27
N ARG A 53 -6.12 -5.59 14.90
CA ARG A 53 -4.67 -5.33 15.04
C ARG A 53 -3.98 -5.22 13.68
N GLU A 54 -4.30 -6.12 12.76
CA GLU A 54 -3.75 -6.11 11.40
C GLU A 54 -4.17 -4.84 10.65
N GLY A 55 -5.43 -4.39 10.79
CA GLY A 55 -5.94 -3.18 10.17
C GLY A 55 -5.28 -1.91 10.70
N TYR A 56 -4.99 -1.84 12.00
CA TYR A 56 -4.20 -0.75 12.56
C TYR A 56 -2.78 -0.72 11.96
N GLN A 57 -2.09 -1.87 11.92
CA GLN A 57 -0.75 -1.96 11.33
C GLN A 57 -0.75 -1.57 9.85
N ALA A 58 -1.73 -2.03 9.08
CA ALA A 58 -1.87 -1.68 7.68
C ALA A 58 -2.09 -0.18 7.47
N PHE A 59 -2.92 0.45 8.31
CA PHE A 59 -3.16 1.90 8.26
C PHE A 59 -1.90 2.70 8.61
N GLU A 60 -1.20 2.31 9.68
CA GLU A 60 0.05 2.96 10.09
C GLU A 60 1.15 2.86 9.02
N ASN A 61 1.23 1.73 8.32
CA ASN A 61 2.20 1.53 7.23
C ASN A 61 1.85 2.30 5.95
N ALA A 62 0.56 2.55 5.70
CA ALA A 62 0.09 3.31 4.54
C ALA A 62 0.14 4.83 4.78
N TRP A 63 0.30 5.26 6.02
CA TRP A 63 0.35 6.68 6.36
C TRP A 63 1.64 7.31 5.84
N PRO A 64 1.59 8.47 5.17
CA PRO A 64 2.79 9.12 4.67
C PRO A 64 3.67 9.55 5.85
N ASP A 65 4.91 9.07 5.87
CA ASP A 65 5.93 9.64 6.75
C ASP A 65 6.19 11.09 6.28
N GLU A 66 6.21 12.06 7.22
CA GLU A 66 6.41 13.48 6.89
C GLU A 66 7.83 13.78 6.34
N ASP A 67 8.65 12.75 6.07
CA ASP A 67 10.05 12.85 5.61
C ASP A 67 10.29 12.37 4.15
N ASP A 68 9.27 11.92 3.39
CA ASP A 68 9.51 11.49 2.00
C ASP A 68 8.52 12.10 0.99
N ASP A 69 9.03 13.11 0.28
CA ASP A 69 8.39 13.81 -0.83
C ASP A 69 8.36 12.96 -2.13
N THR A 70 8.37 11.63 -2.05
CA THR A 70 8.47 10.77 -3.24
C THR A 70 7.43 9.64 -3.33
N VAL A 71 6.51 9.88 -4.26
CA VAL A 71 5.77 8.91 -5.09
C VAL A 71 4.54 8.24 -4.47
N ALA A 72 3.39 8.90 -4.68
CA ALA A 72 2.11 8.22 -4.81
C ALA A 72 2.22 7.02 -5.77
N LYS A 73 1.93 5.81 -5.27
CA LYS A 73 1.47 4.70 -6.11
C LYS A 73 0.20 4.09 -5.56
N ALA A 74 -0.85 4.40 -6.30
CA ALA A 74 -2.21 3.94 -6.20
C ALA A 74 -2.35 2.41 -6.12
N SER A 75 -3.39 2.03 -5.40
CA SER A 75 -4.13 0.77 -5.42
C SER A 75 -4.31 0.17 -6.82
N GLY A 76 -4.20 -1.17 -6.94
CA GLY A 76 -4.66 -1.92 -8.10
C GLY A 76 -4.23 -3.39 -8.21
N LYS A 77 -5.07 -4.30 -7.68
CA LYS A 77 -5.40 -5.69 -8.13
C LYS A 77 -4.31 -6.79 -8.26
N ALA A 78 -4.54 -7.86 -7.48
CA ALA A 78 -4.67 -9.29 -7.84
C ALA A 78 -3.74 -9.95 -8.89
N GLU A 79 -2.87 -10.83 -8.37
CA GLU A 79 -2.48 -12.21 -8.76
C GLU A 79 -2.46 -12.72 -10.22
N GLN A 80 -1.27 -13.31 -10.55
CA GLN A 80 -0.95 -14.53 -11.33
C GLN A 80 -1.25 -14.60 -12.85
N GLU A 81 -0.21 -14.81 -13.69
CA GLU A 81 0.21 -16.15 -14.19
C GLU A 81 1.42 -16.06 -15.16
N GLU A 82 2.07 -17.19 -15.40
CA GLU A 82 3.44 -17.40 -15.86
C GLU A 82 3.73 -17.30 -17.37
N SER A 83 5.02 -17.02 -17.63
CA SER A 83 5.89 -17.62 -18.65
C SER A 83 6.13 -16.93 -20.01
N ASN A 84 7.44 -16.80 -20.26
CA ASN A 84 8.20 -16.80 -21.52
C ASN A 84 8.15 -15.59 -22.47
N GLY A 85 9.27 -14.85 -22.51
CA GLY A 85 9.60 -13.98 -23.65
C GLY A 85 10.79 -13.04 -23.49
N VAL A 86 12.01 -13.59 -23.50
CA VAL A 86 13.29 -12.99 -23.97
C VAL A 86 13.56 -11.50 -23.69
N GLN A 87 14.47 -11.22 -22.75
CA GLN A 87 15.13 -9.91 -22.59
C GLN A 87 16.08 -9.62 -23.76
N VAL A 88 15.92 -8.46 -24.42
CA VAL A 88 16.96 -7.90 -25.29
C VAL A 88 17.44 -6.56 -24.73
N ARG A 89 18.61 -6.60 -24.07
CA ARG A 89 19.37 -5.43 -23.64
C ARG A 89 20.09 -4.84 -24.86
N HIS A 90 19.56 -3.77 -25.44
CA HIS A 90 20.33 -2.99 -26.42
C HIS A 90 21.29 -2.02 -25.72
N ARG A 91 22.49 -2.52 -25.39
CA ARG A 91 23.69 -1.70 -25.24
C ARG A 91 24.31 -1.48 -26.60
N ARG A 92 24.41 -0.24 -27.08
CA ARG A 92 25.24 0.15 -28.24
C ARG A 92 25.75 1.60 -28.10
N PRO A 93 26.88 1.94 -28.73
CA PRO A 93 28.09 2.33 -27.98
C PRO A 93 28.48 3.80 -28.19
N ARG A 94 29.35 4.28 -27.29
CA ARG A 94 30.13 5.52 -27.46
C ARG A 94 30.86 5.51 -28.81
N ARG A 95 30.62 6.54 -29.62
CA ARG A 95 31.48 6.91 -30.73
C ARG A 95 32.01 8.32 -30.47
N ARG A 96 33.27 8.41 -30.06
CA ARG A 96 34.10 9.60 -30.28
C ARG A 96 34.44 9.62 -31.77
N LEU A 97 34.16 10.73 -32.45
CA LEU A 97 34.92 11.15 -33.63
C LEU A 97 35.34 12.61 -33.43
N SER A 98 36.64 12.80 -33.50
CA SER A 98 37.40 14.05 -33.53
C SER A 98 37.59 14.56 -34.96
N ARG A 99 37.93 15.85 -35.10
CA ARG A 99 38.49 16.60 -36.27
C ARG A 99 37.48 17.06 -37.32
N SER A 100 37.56 18.23 -37.96
CA SER A 100 38.51 19.37 -37.97
C SER A 100 37.86 20.56 -38.70
N ASP A 101 38.43 21.76 -38.47
CA ASP A 101 38.47 23.00 -39.28
C ASP A 101 37.38 23.34 -40.31
N SER A 102 36.83 24.56 -40.16
CA SER A 102 36.96 25.67 -41.13
C SER A 102 36.70 27.01 -40.43
#